data_AF-A0A1Z3FS47-F1
#
_entry.id   AF-A0A1Z3FS47-F1
#
_cell.length_a   1.000
_cell.length_b   1.000
_cell.length_c   1.000
_cell.angle_alpha   90.00
_cell.angle_beta   90.00
_cell.angle_gamma   90.00
#
_symmetry.space_group_name_H-M   'P 1'
#
loop_
_entity.id
_entity.type
_entity.pdbx_description
1 polymer ?
#
loop_
_entity_poly.entity_id
_entity_poly.type
_entity_poly.pdbx_seq_one_letter_code
_entity_poly.pdbx_strand_id
1 'polypeptide(L)'
;DGAKLISSDINELYKRVISRNNILRSYLRSRVTPGDVIRAQEILVQKTVDALLDNGRRGQPMRDHDNQIYKSFSDILGGKEGRFRETLLGKRVDYSGRSVIVVGPSLSLHQCGLPQEIAIELFQPFVIRGLIRHRVAPNIGIAKRKIQEKERIVWEILQEVMQGHPVLLNRAPTLHRLGIQAFQPILVEGRAICLHPLVCKGFNADFDGDQMGVHVPLSLEAQAEARLLMFSHMNLLSPAIGDPISVPTQ
;
A
#
# COMPACT_ATOMS: atom_id res chain seq x y z
N ASP A 1 -22.07 -5.87 18.02
CA ASP A 1 -21.47 -4.62 18.53
C ASP A 1 -22.46 -3.48 18.43
N GLY A 2 -22.75 -2.85 19.57
CA GLY A 2 -23.88 -1.93 19.76
C GLY A 2 -23.84 -0.73 18.81
N ALA A 3 -25.04 -0.18 18.55
CA ALA A 3 -25.33 0.89 17.59
C ALA A 3 -24.65 2.24 17.93
N LYS A 4 -23.33 2.29 18.02
CA LYS A 4 -22.55 3.52 18.07
C LYS A 4 -22.42 4.03 16.63
N LEU A 5 -23.19 5.06 16.29
CA LEU A 5 -23.06 5.77 15.03
C LEU A 5 -21.67 6.42 14.96
N ILE A 6 -20.78 5.85 14.16
CA ILE A 6 -19.48 6.43 13.86
C ILE A 6 -19.70 7.53 12.82
N SER A 7 -19.55 8.79 13.23
CA SER A 7 -19.66 9.99 12.39
C SER A 7 -18.26 10.58 12.19
N SER A 8 -17.97 11.09 10.99
CA SER A 8 -16.69 11.79 10.74
C SER A 8 -16.69 13.17 11.38
N ASP A 9 -15.50 13.66 11.73
CA ASP A 9 -15.31 15.03 12.24
C ASP A 9 -15.87 16.10 11.30
N ILE A 10 -15.72 15.89 9.98
CA ILE A 10 -16.30 16.75 8.94
C ILE A 10 -17.82 16.82 9.08
N ASN A 11 -18.50 15.70 9.32
CA ASN A 11 -19.95 15.70 9.47
C ASN A 11 -20.37 16.52 10.70
N GLU A 12 -19.63 16.43 11.80
CA GLU A 12 -19.90 17.23 13.00
C GLU A 12 -19.66 18.74 12.75
N LEU A 13 -18.58 19.10 12.05
CA LEU A 13 -18.32 20.48 11.66
C LEU A 13 -19.38 21.01 10.69
N TYR A 14 -19.83 20.22 9.71
CA TYR A 14 -20.94 20.59 8.81
C TYR A 14 -22.26 20.78 9.55
N LYS A 15 -22.63 19.87 10.46
CA LYS A 15 -23.84 20.00 11.28
C LYS A 15 -23.84 21.31 12.06
N ARG A 16 -22.69 21.70 12.63
CA ARG A 16 -22.53 22.97 13.35
C ARG A 16 -22.74 24.17 12.41
N VAL A 17 -22.13 24.17 11.22
CA VAL A 17 -22.33 25.23 10.22
C VAL A 17 -23.80 25.36 9.84
N ILE A 18 -24.47 24.24 9.52
CA ILE A 18 -25.89 24.21 9.14
C ILE A 18 -26.76 24.75 10.28
N SER A 19 -26.53 24.29 11.51
CA SER A 19 -27.27 24.74 12.69
C SER A 19 -27.14 26.24 12.92
N ARG A 20 -25.91 26.78 12.90
CA ARG A 20 -25.66 28.22 13.08
C ARG A 20 -26.26 29.06 11.96
N ASN A 21 -26.15 28.60 10.72
CA ASN A 21 -26.75 29.29 9.57
C ASN A 21 -28.28 29.31 9.64
N ASN A 22 -28.91 28.22 10.09
CA ASN A 22 -30.37 28.18 10.26
C ASN A 22 -30.84 29.12 11.39
N ILE A 23 -30.09 29.21 12.48
CA ILE A 23 -30.35 30.18 13.57
C ILE A 23 -30.24 31.61 13.05
N LEU A 24 -29.15 31.93 12.33
CA LEU A 24 -28.96 33.26 11.73
C LEU A 24 -30.11 33.62 10.77
N ARG A 25 -30.51 32.69 9.91
CA ARG A 25 -31.67 32.89 9.00
C ARG A 25 -32.96 33.17 9.76
N SER A 26 -33.19 32.50 10.89
CA SER A 26 -34.36 32.75 11.75
C SER A 26 -34.33 34.17 12.32
N TYR A 27 -33.17 34.61 12.82
CA TYR A 27 -32.99 35.96 13.37
C TYR A 27 -33.13 37.07 12.32
N LEU A 28 -32.63 36.87 11.10
CA LEU A 28 -32.81 37.83 10.00
C LEU A 28 -34.28 37.96 9.55
N ARG A 29 -35.11 36.93 9.74
CA ARG A 29 -36.56 36.97 9.45
C ARG A 29 -37.37 37.62 10.57
N SER A 30 -36.83 37.64 11.79
CA SER A 30 -37.46 38.27 12.95
C SER A 30 -37.26 39.78 12.90
N ARG A 31 -38.36 40.54 12.92
CA ARG A 31 -38.31 42.01 12.96
C ARG A 31 -37.88 42.59 14.32
N VAL A 32 -37.76 41.74 15.33
CA VAL A 32 -37.55 42.14 16.74
C VAL A 32 -36.12 41.83 17.21
N THR A 33 -35.31 41.12 16.41
CA THR A 33 -33.97 40.72 16.85
C THR A 33 -32.99 41.90 16.77
N PRO A 34 -32.30 42.26 17.87
CA PRO A 34 -31.34 43.36 17.86
C PRO A 34 -30.14 43.11 16.93
N GLY A 35 -29.61 44.18 16.33
CA GLY A 35 -28.47 44.10 15.41
C GLY A 35 -27.21 43.48 16.03
N ASP A 36 -26.93 43.73 17.30
CA ASP A 36 -25.78 43.14 18.00
C ASP A 36 -25.88 41.62 18.13
N VAL A 37 -27.10 41.09 18.32
CA VAL A 37 -27.36 39.65 18.39
C VAL A 37 -27.14 38.99 17.02
N ILE A 38 -27.55 39.67 15.95
CA ILE A 38 -27.32 39.22 14.57
C ILE A 38 -25.81 39.17 14.30
N ARG A 39 -25.08 40.25 14.60
CA ARG A 39 -23.62 40.33 14.43
C ARG A 39 -22.89 39.26 15.24
N ALA A 40 -23.32 38.97 16.46
CA ALA A 40 -22.76 37.88 17.26
C ALA A 40 -22.96 36.50 16.60
N GLN A 41 -24.13 36.24 16.00
CA GLN A 41 -24.36 34.99 15.27
C GLN A 41 -23.55 34.91 13.96
N GLU A 42 -23.40 36.01 13.22
CA GLU A 42 -22.53 36.07 12.03
C GLU A 42 -21.09 35.67 12.38
N ILE A 43 -20.55 36.18 13.49
CA ILE A 43 -19.23 35.81 13.98
C ILE A 43 -19.15 34.30 14.30
N LEU A 44 -20.21 33.73 14.89
CA LEU A 44 -20.25 32.29 15.19
C LEU A 44 -20.30 31.44 13.92
N VAL A 45 -21.08 31.84 12.91
CA VAL A 45 -21.10 31.17 11.60
C VAL A 45 -19.70 31.22 10.98
N GLN A 46 -19.07 32.39 10.94
CA GLN A 46 -17.71 32.53 10.41
C GLN A 46 -16.72 31.62 11.14
N LYS A 47 -16.75 31.60 12.48
CA LYS A 47 -15.89 30.70 13.27
C LYS A 47 -16.12 29.22 12.95
N THR A 48 -17.38 28.79 12.76
CA THR A 48 -17.66 27.40 12.38
C THR A 48 -17.23 27.06 10.96
N VAL A 49 -17.32 28.00 10.02
CA VAL A 49 -16.82 27.81 8.65
C VAL A 49 -15.29 27.78 8.64
N ASP A 50 -14.64 28.67 9.37
CA ASP A 50 -13.18 28.67 9.54
C ASP A 50 -12.71 27.33 10.11
N ALA A 51 -13.38 26.81 11.15
CA ALA A 51 -13.06 25.51 11.73
C ALA A 51 -13.30 24.32 10.76
N LEU A 52 -14.34 24.39 9.91
CA LEU A 52 -14.58 23.38 8.88
C LEU A 52 -13.44 23.34 7.85
N LEU A 53 -12.94 24.50 7.43
CA LEU A 53 -11.91 24.62 6.41
C LEU A 53 -10.50 24.37 6.96
N ASP A 54 -10.14 24.99 8.07
CA ASP A 54 -8.79 24.96 8.68
C ASP A 54 -8.88 25.19 10.20
N ASN A 55 -9.14 24.11 10.94
CA ASN A 55 -9.42 24.17 12.38
C ASN A 55 -8.17 24.55 13.18
N GLY A 56 -8.27 25.64 13.95
CA GLY A 56 -7.16 26.14 14.77
C GLY A 56 -6.25 27.16 14.06
N ARG A 57 -6.49 27.47 12.78
CA ARG A 57 -5.74 28.54 12.08
C ARG A 57 -5.96 29.91 12.72
N ARG A 58 -7.19 30.20 13.16
CA ARG A 58 -7.59 31.47 13.78
C ARG A 58 -8.15 31.23 15.18
N GLY A 59 -7.26 31.02 16.15
CA GLY A 59 -7.61 30.88 17.56
C GLY A 59 -7.71 29.44 18.04
N GLN A 60 -8.46 29.22 19.12
CA GLN A 60 -8.56 27.90 19.74
C GLN A 60 -9.33 26.92 18.85
N PRO A 61 -8.80 25.72 18.58
CA PRO A 61 -9.46 24.74 17.73
C PRO A 61 -10.76 24.23 18.37
N MET A 62 -11.75 23.94 17.53
CA MET A 62 -12.97 23.27 17.97
C MET A 62 -12.66 21.82 18.36
N ARG A 63 -13.25 21.40 19.48
CA ARG A 63 -13.06 20.08 20.07
C ARG A 63 -14.40 19.37 20.28
N ASP A 64 -14.33 18.05 20.36
CA ASP A 64 -15.44 17.18 20.72
C ASP A 64 -15.63 17.09 22.25
N HIS A 65 -16.54 16.21 22.68
CA HIS A 65 -16.83 15.97 24.10
C HIS A 65 -15.67 15.30 24.84
N ASP A 66 -14.83 14.54 24.14
CA ASP A 66 -13.66 13.86 24.67
C ASP A 66 -12.38 14.73 24.57
N ASN A 67 -12.56 16.03 24.30
CA ASN A 67 -11.51 17.04 24.16
C ASN A 67 -10.52 16.77 23.00
N GLN A 68 -10.90 15.93 22.04
CA GLN A 68 -10.19 15.69 20.78
C GLN A 68 -10.45 16.85 19.82
N ILE A 69 -9.42 17.25 19.08
CA ILE A 69 -9.54 18.30 18.06
C ILE A 69 -10.18 17.69 16.81
N TYR A 70 -11.24 18.31 16.30
CA TYR A 70 -11.85 17.87 15.04
C TYR A 70 -10.88 18.08 13.87
N LYS A 71 -10.72 17.05 13.02
CA LYS A 71 -10.00 17.16 11.75
C LYS A 71 -10.81 17.96 10.72
N SER A 72 -10.20 19.03 10.21
CA SER A 72 -10.76 19.89 9.16
C SER A 72 -10.44 19.40 7.75
N PHE A 73 -10.95 20.08 6.73
CA PHE A 73 -10.58 19.79 5.33
C PHE A 73 -9.07 19.93 5.08
N SER A 74 -8.45 20.96 5.65
CA SER A 74 -7.01 21.17 5.50
C SER A 74 -6.20 20.03 6.12
N ASP A 75 -6.62 19.50 7.27
CA ASP A 75 -5.97 18.36 7.94
C ASP A 75 -6.10 17.05 7.15
N ILE A 76 -7.21 16.88 6.42
CA ILE A 76 -7.42 15.71 5.57
C ILE A 76 -6.52 15.74 4.35
N LEU A 77 -6.20 16.92 3.84
CA LEU A 77 -5.31 17.06 2.69
C LEU A 77 -3.84 17.03 3.12
N GLY A 78 -3.50 17.75 4.19
CA GLY A 78 -2.15 17.97 4.67
C GLY A 78 -1.62 16.91 5.64
N GLY A 79 -0.33 17.00 5.97
CA GLY A 79 0.30 16.10 6.94
C GLY A 79 0.65 14.72 6.39
N LYS A 80 1.25 13.87 7.25
CA LYS A 80 1.71 12.52 6.90
C LYS A 80 0.54 11.56 6.64
N GLU A 81 -0.54 11.69 7.40
CA GLU A 81 -1.82 10.97 7.26
C GLU A 81 -2.79 11.68 6.29
N GLY A 82 -2.33 12.71 5.59
CA GLY A 82 -3.12 13.44 4.62
C GLY A 82 -3.28 12.65 3.32
N ARG A 83 -4.35 12.93 2.58
CA ARG A 83 -4.68 12.26 1.31
C ARG A 83 -3.54 12.28 0.30
N PHE A 84 -2.80 13.38 0.19
CA PHE A 84 -1.69 13.48 -0.76
C PHE A 84 -0.57 12.47 -0.45
N ARG A 85 -0.15 12.36 0.81
CA ARG A 85 1.00 11.52 1.18
C ARG A 85 0.62 10.07 1.39
N GLU A 86 -0.52 9.83 2.03
CA GLU A 86 -0.93 8.47 2.41
C GLU A 86 -1.68 7.75 1.30
N THR A 87 -2.48 8.46 0.48
CA THR A 87 -3.40 7.83 -0.49
C THR A 87 -3.04 8.09 -1.95
N LEU A 88 -2.40 9.22 -2.28
CA LEU A 88 -2.04 9.53 -3.67
C LEU A 88 -0.64 9.04 -4.03
N LEU A 89 0.38 9.41 -3.24
CA LEU A 89 1.77 9.01 -3.48
C LEU A 89 2.06 7.57 -3.04
N GLY A 90 1.40 7.10 -1.99
CA GLY A 90 1.42 5.71 -1.54
C GLY A 90 0.05 5.09 -1.69
N LYS A 91 -0.02 3.82 -2.10
CA LYS A 91 -1.25 3.03 -2.12
C LYS A 91 -0.96 1.61 -1.72
N ARG A 92 -1.96 0.96 -1.11
CA ARG A 92 -1.97 -0.50 -1.03
C ARG A 92 -2.24 -1.05 -2.42
N VAL A 93 -1.53 -2.11 -2.79
CA VAL A 93 -1.57 -2.69 -4.14
C VAL A 93 -1.91 -4.18 -4.05
N ASP A 94 -2.71 -4.65 -4.99
CA ASP A 94 -2.96 -6.08 -5.18
C ASP A 94 -1.73 -6.77 -5.78
N TYR A 95 -1.78 -8.10 -5.90
CA TYR A 95 -0.66 -8.91 -6.40
C TYR A 95 0.65 -8.65 -5.66
N SER A 96 0.53 -8.45 -4.35
CA SER A 96 1.65 -8.24 -3.44
C SER A 96 1.56 -9.11 -2.20
N GLY A 97 2.72 -9.45 -1.64
CA GLY A 97 2.87 -10.26 -0.44
C GLY A 97 4.04 -9.79 0.40
N ARG A 98 4.21 -10.36 1.59
CA ARG A 98 5.36 -10.11 2.46
C ARG A 98 5.71 -11.36 3.24
N SER A 99 7.00 -11.65 3.38
CA SER A 99 7.48 -12.66 4.32
C SER A 99 8.87 -12.32 4.85
N VAL A 100 9.29 -13.05 5.89
CA VAL A 100 10.65 -13.04 6.41
C VAL A 100 11.61 -13.53 5.32
N ILE A 101 12.80 -12.94 5.26
CA ILE A 101 13.86 -13.38 4.35
C ILE A 101 14.83 -14.34 5.03
N VAL A 102 15.34 -15.29 4.25
CA VAL A 102 16.41 -16.22 4.64
C VAL A 102 17.47 -16.25 3.55
N VAL A 103 18.68 -16.67 3.90
CA VAL A 103 19.78 -16.74 2.94
C VAL A 103 19.56 -17.87 1.93
N GLY A 104 19.71 -17.54 0.64
CA GLY A 104 19.66 -18.49 -0.47
C GLY A 104 21.01 -18.59 -1.19
N PRO A 105 22.01 -19.29 -0.62
CA PRO A 105 23.39 -19.28 -1.14
C PRO A 105 23.53 -20.02 -2.49
N SER A 106 22.63 -20.96 -2.78
CA SER A 106 22.62 -21.74 -4.03
C SER A 106 21.89 -21.03 -5.18
N LEU A 107 21.30 -19.86 -4.92
CA LEU A 107 20.60 -19.09 -5.94
C LEU A 107 21.60 -18.45 -6.90
N SER A 108 21.21 -18.27 -8.16
CA SER A 108 21.91 -17.32 -9.02
C SER A 108 21.60 -15.89 -8.59
N LEU A 109 22.47 -14.93 -8.88
CA LEU A 109 22.29 -13.53 -8.49
C LEU A 109 20.93 -12.94 -8.93
N HIS A 110 20.42 -13.37 -10.08
CA HIS A 110 19.16 -12.96 -10.68
C HIS A 110 17.93 -13.74 -10.19
N GLN A 111 18.08 -14.67 -9.25
CA GLN A 111 17.02 -15.52 -8.74
C GLN A 111 16.65 -15.18 -7.30
N CYS A 112 15.40 -15.43 -6.94
CA CYS A 112 14.94 -15.43 -5.54
C CYS A 112 14.05 -16.65 -5.28
N GLY A 113 14.10 -17.19 -4.07
CA GLY A 113 13.17 -18.24 -3.65
C GLY A 113 11.85 -17.65 -3.18
N LEU A 114 10.74 -18.09 -3.77
CA LEU A 114 9.39 -17.69 -3.40
C LEU A 114 8.64 -18.88 -2.77
N PRO A 115 8.11 -18.75 -1.54
CA PRO A 115 7.31 -19.78 -0.90
C PRO A 115 6.11 -20.20 -1.73
N GLN A 116 5.80 -21.50 -1.74
CA GLN A 116 4.65 -22.06 -2.46
C GLN A 116 3.32 -21.36 -2.08
N GLU A 117 3.09 -21.11 -0.78
CA GLU A 117 1.87 -20.45 -0.27
C GLU A 117 1.72 -19.02 -0.82
N ILE A 118 2.82 -18.29 -0.98
CA ILE A 118 2.81 -16.92 -1.51
C ILE A 118 2.68 -16.96 -3.03
N ALA A 119 3.45 -17.83 -3.69
CA ALA A 119 3.46 -17.94 -5.14
C ALA A 119 2.07 -18.31 -5.69
N ILE A 120 1.38 -19.28 -5.08
CA ILE A 120 0.07 -19.71 -5.58
C ILE A 120 -0.99 -18.61 -5.48
N GLU A 121 -0.95 -17.78 -4.43
CA GLU A 121 -1.88 -16.65 -4.27
C GLU A 121 -1.55 -15.52 -5.24
N LEU A 122 -0.28 -15.13 -5.35
CA LEU A 122 0.14 -14.04 -6.23
C LEU A 122 -0.08 -14.36 -7.72
N PHE A 123 0.10 -15.62 -8.11
CA PHE A 123 -0.03 -16.05 -9.50
C PHE A 123 -1.37 -16.74 -9.78
N GLN A 124 -2.32 -16.74 -8.84
CA GLN A 124 -3.58 -17.50 -8.94
C GLN A 124 -4.32 -17.29 -10.28
N PRO A 125 -4.50 -16.06 -10.81
CA PRO A 125 -5.20 -15.88 -12.08
C PRO A 125 -4.48 -16.50 -13.28
N PHE A 126 -3.14 -16.47 -13.26
CA PHE A 126 -2.31 -17.06 -14.30
C PHE A 126 -2.35 -18.59 -14.25
N VAL A 127 -2.33 -19.16 -13.05
CA VAL A 127 -2.48 -20.61 -12.82
C VAL A 127 -3.85 -21.09 -13.28
N ILE A 128 -4.93 -20.36 -12.97
CA ILE A 128 -6.28 -20.66 -13.45
C ILE A 128 -6.31 -20.68 -14.99
N ARG A 129 -5.71 -19.68 -15.63
CA ARG A 129 -5.61 -19.61 -17.09
C ARG A 129 -4.82 -20.79 -17.66
N GLY A 130 -3.72 -21.18 -17.01
CA GLY A 130 -2.93 -22.36 -17.35
C GLY A 130 -3.76 -23.63 -17.28
N LEU A 131 -4.43 -23.90 -16.16
CA LEU A 131 -5.27 -25.08 -15.95
C LEU A 131 -6.35 -25.24 -17.04
N ILE A 132 -6.97 -24.13 -17.47
CA ILE A 132 -7.96 -24.14 -18.54
C ILE A 132 -7.30 -24.40 -19.90
N ARG A 133 -6.17 -23.75 -20.20
CA ARG A 133 -5.44 -23.91 -21.47
C ARG A 133 -4.93 -25.35 -21.67
N HIS A 134 -4.47 -25.99 -20.60
CA HIS A 134 -4.03 -27.40 -20.62
C HIS A 134 -5.19 -28.40 -20.56
N ARG A 135 -6.46 -27.93 -20.60
CA ARG A 135 -7.67 -28.76 -20.48
C ARG A 135 -7.75 -29.59 -19.20
N VAL A 136 -7.05 -29.17 -18.14
CA VAL A 136 -7.08 -29.79 -16.81
C VAL A 136 -8.34 -29.35 -16.05
N ALA A 137 -8.81 -28.13 -16.28
CA ALA A 137 -10.05 -27.61 -15.73
C ALA A 137 -10.96 -27.06 -16.86
N PRO A 138 -12.25 -27.41 -16.90
CA PRO A 138 -13.17 -26.92 -17.94
C PRO A 138 -13.62 -25.47 -17.72
N ASN A 139 -13.54 -24.96 -16.48
CA ASN A 139 -13.97 -23.61 -16.13
C ASN A 139 -13.22 -23.09 -14.88
N ILE A 140 -13.41 -21.79 -14.58
CA ILE A 140 -12.77 -21.09 -13.46
C ILE A 140 -13.12 -21.72 -12.11
N GLY A 141 -14.37 -22.17 -11.92
CA GLY A 141 -14.81 -22.76 -10.65
C GLY A 141 -14.07 -24.05 -10.32
N ILE A 142 -13.95 -24.96 -11.30
CA ILE A 142 -13.17 -26.19 -11.14
C ILE A 142 -11.68 -25.88 -10.98
N ALA A 143 -11.12 -24.91 -11.72
CA ALA A 143 -9.73 -24.52 -11.56
C ALA A 143 -9.42 -24.03 -10.13
N LYS A 144 -10.29 -23.18 -9.56
CA LYS A 144 -10.17 -22.71 -8.17
C LYS A 144 -10.24 -23.87 -7.18
N ARG A 145 -11.15 -24.83 -7.39
CA ARG A 145 -11.25 -26.03 -6.53
C ARG A 145 -9.96 -26.86 -6.57
N LYS A 146 -9.41 -27.11 -7.76
CA LYS A 146 -8.13 -27.84 -7.91
C LYS A 146 -6.96 -27.15 -7.20
N ILE A 147 -6.92 -25.82 -7.22
CA ILE A 147 -5.94 -25.02 -6.48
C ILE A 147 -6.12 -25.20 -4.96
N GLN A 148 -7.35 -25.12 -4.46
CA GLN A 148 -7.67 -25.33 -3.04
C GLN A 148 -7.32 -26.76 -2.57
N GLU A 149 -7.56 -27.75 -3.42
CA GLU A 149 -7.22 -29.17 -3.19
C GLU A 149 -5.71 -29.46 -3.33
N LYS A 150 -4.90 -28.46 -3.73
CA LYS A 150 -3.44 -28.56 -3.90
C LYS A 150 -3.00 -29.72 -4.81
N GLU A 151 -3.75 -29.99 -5.88
CA GLU A 151 -3.42 -31.07 -6.82
C GLU A 151 -2.02 -30.90 -7.42
N ARG A 152 -1.31 -32.01 -7.65
CA ARG A 152 0.08 -32.01 -8.14
C ARG A 152 0.29 -31.17 -9.42
N ILE A 153 -0.65 -31.27 -10.36
CA ILE A 153 -0.63 -30.55 -11.64
C ILE A 153 -0.64 -29.02 -11.47
N VAL A 154 -1.19 -28.51 -10.37
CA VAL A 154 -1.23 -27.07 -10.07
C VAL A 154 0.19 -26.54 -9.86
N TRP A 155 1.05 -27.31 -9.19
CA TRP A 155 2.44 -26.93 -8.93
C TRP A 155 3.28 -26.94 -10.19
N GLU A 156 3.04 -27.91 -11.08
CA GLU A 156 3.70 -27.98 -12.40
C GLU A 156 3.34 -26.76 -13.26
N ILE A 157 2.04 -26.41 -13.32
CA ILE A 157 1.58 -25.21 -14.04
C ILE A 157 2.07 -23.93 -13.38
N LEU A 158 2.13 -23.88 -12.05
CA LEU A 158 2.68 -22.71 -11.33
C LEU A 158 4.16 -22.49 -11.68
N GLN A 159 4.96 -23.55 -11.74
CA GLN A 159 6.36 -23.46 -12.18
C GLN A 159 6.48 -22.94 -13.61
N GLU A 160 5.66 -23.44 -14.54
CA GLU A 160 5.63 -22.97 -15.93
C GLU A 160 5.25 -21.48 -16.00
N VAL A 161 4.21 -21.07 -15.27
CA VAL A 161 3.76 -19.67 -15.23
C VAL A 161 4.83 -18.73 -14.66
N MET A 162 5.53 -19.17 -13.61
CA MET A 162 6.59 -18.37 -12.99
C MET A 162 7.84 -18.29 -13.87
N GLN A 163 8.10 -19.29 -14.71
CA GLN A 163 9.23 -19.28 -15.61
C GLN A 163 9.10 -18.14 -16.62
N GLY A 164 10.06 -17.22 -16.62
CA GLY A 164 9.97 -16.06 -17.50
C GLY A 164 9.06 -14.94 -16.98
N HIS A 165 8.49 -15.06 -15.77
CA HIS A 165 7.72 -13.98 -15.13
C HIS A 165 8.48 -13.41 -13.92
N PRO A 166 9.07 -12.21 -14.01
CA PRO A 166 9.87 -11.66 -12.93
C PRO A 166 9.00 -11.18 -11.75
N VAL A 167 9.58 -11.10 -10.56
CA VAL A 167 8.98 -10.48 -9.38
C VAL A 167 9.87 -9.37 -8.85
N LEU A 168 9.26 -8.37 -8.22
CA LEU A 168 10.00 -7.29 -7.55
C LEU A 168 10.07 -7.58 -6.06
N LEU A 169 11.27 -7.58 -5.49
CA LEU A 169 11.47 -7.61 -4.05
C LEU A 169 11.80 -6.21 -3.55
N ASN A 170 11.21 -5.83 -2.40
CA ASN A 170 11.41 -4.54 -1.76
C ASN A 170 11.61 -4.71 -0.24
N ARG A 171 12.61 -4.03 0.32
CA ARG A 171 12.79 -3.91 1.77
C ARG A 171 12.56 -2.47 2.21
N ALA A 172 11.75 -2.29 3.26
CA ALA A 172 11.55 -1.00 3.90
C ALA A 172 12.59 -0.76 5.00
N PRO A 173 13.11 0.47 5.17
CA PRO A 173 12.88 1.65 4.34
C PRO A 173 13.66 1.62 3.02
N THR A 174 13.03 2.08 1.93
CA THR A 174 13.68 2.19 0.61
C THR A 174 14.46 3.50 0.52
N LEU A 175 15.79 3.46 0.75
CA LEU A 175 16.65 4.65 0.76
C LEU A 175 17.13 5.07 -0.64
N HIS A 176 17.25 4.12 -1.55
CA HIS A 176 17.69 4.33 -2.92
C HIS A 176 17.09 3.27 -3.84
N ARG A 177 17.25 3.44 -5.16
CA ARG A 177 16.64 2.56 -6.16
C ARG A 177 16.94 1.07 -5.98
N LEU A 178 18.13 0.70 -5.47
CA LEU A 178 18.50 -0.70 -5.24
C LEU A 178 17.76 -1.36 -4.07
N GLY A 179 16.99 -0.59 -3.29
CA GLY A 179 16.06 -1.14 -2.30
C GLY A 179 14.83 -1.80 -2.93
N ILE A 180 14.68 -1.73 -4.26
CA ILE A 180 13.74 -2.51 -5.06
C ILE A 180 14.50 -3.12 -6.24
N GLN A 181 14.49 -4.44 -6.38
CA GLN A 181 15.09 -5.13 -7.54
C GLN A 181 14.19 -6.23 -8.05
N ALA A 182 14.36 -6.58 -9.32
CA ALA A 182 13.66 -7.67 -9.98
C ALA A 182 14.48 -8.96 -9.95
N PHE A 183 13.77 -10.08 -9.80
CA PHE A 183 14.33 -11.43 -9.76
C PHE A 183 13.45 -12.39 -10.56
N GLN A 184 14.07 -13.45 -11.08
CA GLN A 184 13.36 -14.64 -11.54
C GLN A 184 12.98 -15.46 -10.31
N PRO A 185 11.68 -15.62 -9.99
CA PRO A 185 11.30 -16.42 -8.84
C PRO A 185 11.51 -17.91 -9.14
N ILE A 186 11.94 -18.64 -8.12
CA ILE A 186 11.94 -20.10 -8.08
C ILE A 186 11.07 -20.56 -6.91
N LEU A 187 10.32 -21.65 -7.07
CA LEU A 187 9.56 -22.20 -5.96
C LEU A 187 10.51 -22.82 -4.93
N VAL A 188 10.28 -22.49 -3.66
CA VAL A 188 10.99 -23.08 -2.51
C VAL A 188 10.01 -23.65 -1.49
N GLU A 189 10.49 -24.63 -0.75
CA GLU A 189 9.80 -25.17 0.42
C GLU A 189 9.85 -24.18 1.59
N GLY A 190 8.88 -24.30 2.50
CA GLY A 190 8.77 -23.42 3.67
C GLY A 190 7.99 -22.14 3.39
N ARG A 191 8.17 -21.14 4.27
CA ARG A 191 7.39 -19.89 4.28
C ARG A 191 8.22 -18.61 4.13
N ALA A 192 9.54 -18.72 4.05
CA ALA A 192 10.45 -17.59 3.96
C ALA A 192 10.91 -17.34 2.52
N ILE A 193 11.13 -16.07 2.18
CA ILE A 193 11.69 -15.68 0.88
C ILE A 193 13.19 -15.93 0.91
N CYS A 194 13.73 -16.70 -0.03
CA CYS A 194 15.18 -16.90 -0.10
C CYS A 194 15.81 -15.78 -0.93
N LEU A 195 16.73 -15.03 -0.33
CA LEU A 195 17.42 -13.92 -0.95
C LEU A 195 18.89 -14.26 -1.19
N HIS A 196 19.42 -13.84 -2.34
CA HIS A 196 20.84 -14.02 -2.65
C HIS A 196 21.72 -13.14 -1.74
N PRO A 197 22.80 -13.66 -1.11
CA PRO A 197 23.59 -12.89 -0.14
C PRO A 197 24.23 -11.61 -0.74
N LEU A 198 24.69 -11.66 -1.99
CA LEU A 198 25.33 -10.48 -2.64
C LEU A 198 24.38 -9.30 -2.93
N VAL A 199 23.07 -9.45 -2.79
CA VAL A 199 22.14 -8.30 -2.93
C VAL A 199 21.79 -7.66 -1.59
N CYS A 200 22.14 -8.29 -0.46
CA CYS A 200 21.81 -7.80 0.88
C CYS A 200 22.26 -6.36 1.12
N LYS A 201 23.49 -6.01 0.69
CA LYS A 201 24.01 -4.64 0.79
C LYS A 201 23.15 -3.61 0.06
N GLY A 202 22.59 -3.97 -1.10
CA GLY A 202 21.67 -3.11 -1.87
C GLY A 202 20.31 -2.92 -1.18
N PHE A 203 19.85 -3.90 -0.40
CA PHE A 203 18.64 -3.77 0.40
C PHE A 203 18.88 -3.25 1.82
N ASN A 204 20.15 -3.08 2.20
CA ASN A 204 20.59 -2.93 3.59
C ASN A 204 20.00 -4.02 4.51
N ALA A 205 19.87 -5.24 3.99
CA ALA A 205 19.17 -6.35 4.62
C ALA A 205 20.12 -7.25 5.42
N ASP A 206 19.63 -7.76 6.54
CA ASP A 206 20.23 -8.86 7.29
C ASP A 206 19.23 -10.02 7.42
N PHE A 207 19.57 -11.04 8.20
CA PHE A 207 18.76 -12.26 8.34
C PHE A 207 18.33 -12.50 9.80
N ASP A 208 18.09 -11.43 10.57
CA ASP A 208 17.71 -11.50 11.99
C ASP A 208 16.19 -11.45 12.26
N GLY A 209 15.38 -11.40 11.18
CA GLY A 209 13.94 -11.21 11.24
C GLY A 209 13.40 -10.24 10.20
N ASP A 210 14.28 -9.63 9.41
CA ASP A 210 13.95 -8.78 8.27
C ASP A 210 12.88 -9.38 7.35
N GLN A 211 12.00 -8.50 6.84
CA GLN A 211 10.91 -8.86 5.95
C GLN A 211 11.00 -8.09 4.63
N MET A 212 10.66 -8.77 3.54
CA MET A 212 10.56 -8.14 2.22
C MET A 212 9.16 -8.26 1.64
N GLY A 213 8.72 -7.17 1.02
CA GLY A 213 7.56 -7.16 0.14
C GLY A 213 7.91 -7.76 -1.22
N VAL A 214 6.97 -8.49 -1.79
CA VAL A 214 7.03 -9.01 -3.16
C VAL A 214 5.88 -8.42 -3.98
N HIS A 215 6.15 -8.04 -5.23
CA HIS A 215 5.15 -7.53 -6.16
C HIS A 215 5.28 -8.22 -7.52
N VAL A 216 4.15 -8.53 -8.16
CA VAL A 216 4.14 -9.16 -9.50
C VAL A 216 3.81 -8.12 -10.57
N PRO A 217 4.74 -7.78 -11.47
CA PRO A 217 4.46 -6.98 -12.66
C PRO A 217 3.47 -7.70 -13.56
N LEU A 218 2.34 -7.06 -13.92
CA LEU A 218 1.28 -7.72 -14.69
C LEU A 218 1.39 -7.47 -16.19
N SER A 219 1.54 -6.21 -16.62
CA SER A 219 1.61 -5.86 -18.04
C SER A 219 2.94 -6.29 -18.66
N LEU A 220 2.96 -6.45 -19.99
CA LEU A 220 4.18 -6.82 -20.71
C LEU A 220 5.24 -5.74 -20.58
N GLU A 221 4.84 -4.48 -20.57
CA GLU A 221 5.72 -3.32 -20.38
C GLU A 221 6.35 -3.35 -18.98
N ALA A 222 5.56 -3.60 -17.93
CA ALA A 222 6.08 -3.68 -16.57
C ALA A 222 7.02 -4.88 -16.38
N GLN A 223 6.73 -6.02 -17.02
CA GLN A 223 7.63 -7.16 -17.03
C GLN A 223 8.93 -6.87 -17.81
N ALA A 224 8.85 -6.12 -18.91
CA ALA A 224 10.01 -5.69 -19.68
C ALA A 224 10.87 -4.69 -18.90
N GLU A 225 10.28 -3.69 -18.25
CA GLU A 225 10.98 -2.75 -17.36
C GLU A 225 11.68 -3.50 -16.22
N ALA A 226 10.99 -4.45 -15.59
CA ALA A 226 11.59 -5.28 -14.56
C ALA A 226 12.85 -5.99 -15.10
N ARG A 227 12.73 -6.65 -16.27
CA ARG A 227 13.82 -7.40 -16.91
C ARG A 227 15.00 -6.55 -17.34
N LEU A 228 14.74 -5.41 -17.97
CA LEU A 228 15.76 -4.60 -18.63
C LEU A 228 16.40 -3.57 -17.69
N LEU A 229 15.66 -3.10 -16.68
CA LEU A 229 16.09 -1.99 -15.83
C LEU A 229 16.35 -2.41 -14.39
N MET A 230 15.58 -3.38 -13.88
CA MET A 230 15.54 -3.66 -12.44
C MET A 230 16.17 -4.99 -12.04
N PHE A 231 16.53 -5.87 -12.98
CA PHE A 231 17.12 -7.17 -12.63
C PHE A 231 18.40 -6.98 -11.81
N SER A 232 18.53 -7.77 -10.74
CA SER A 232 19.63 -7.65 -9.78
C SER A 232 21.02 -7.75 -10.43
N HIS A 233 21.20 -8.65 -11.40
CA HIS A 233 22.47 -8.84 -12.11
C HIS A 233 22.84 -7.68 -13.05
N MET A 234 21.91 -6.78 -13.36
CA MET A 234 22.17 -5.56 -14.14
C MET A 234 22.51 -4.36 -13.26
N ASN A 235 22.30 -4.47 -11.95
CA ASN A 235 22.39 -3.38 -10.99
C ASN A 235 23.49 -3.63 -9.95
N LEU A 236 24.72 -3.84 -10.44
CA LEU A 236 25.89 -4.23 -9.62
C LEU A 236 26.69 -3.07 -9.04
N LEU A 237 26.43 -1.84 -9.49
CA LEU A 237 27.16 -0.63 -9.10
C LEU A 237 26.25 0.29 -8.28
N SER A 238 26.85 0.97 -7.30
CA SER A 238 26.20 2.03 -6.55
C SER A 238 25.88 3.20 -7.48
N PRO A 239 24.61 3.67 -7.54
CA PRO A 239 24.26 4.83 -8.35
C PRO A 239 24.91 6.14 -7.89
N ALA A 240 25.38 6.21 -6.64
CA ALA A 240 25.94 7.42 -6.07
C ALA A 240 27.42 7.63 -6.42
N ILE A 241 28.21 6.56 -6.39
CA ILE A 241 29.69 6.63 -6.49
C ILE A 241 30.28 5.72 -7.58
N GLY A 242 29.49 4.83 -8.18
CA GLY A 242 29.96 3.90 -9.21
C GLY A 242 30.68 2.65 -8.70
N ASP A 243 30.95 2.56 -7.39
CA ASP A 243 31.60 1.39 -6.79
C ASP A 243 30.71 0.13 -6.81
N PRO A 244 31.30 -1.08 -6.90
CA PRO A 244 30.56 -2.32 -6.78
C PRO A 244 29.79 -2.43 -5.46
N ILE A 245 28.49 -2.69 -5.54
CA ILE A 245 27.64 -2.91 -4.36
C ILE A 245 27.48 -4.40 -4.02
N SER A 246 27.49 -5.27 -5.03
CA SER A 246 27.38 -6.72 -4.86
C SER A 246 28.75 -7.37 -4.63
N VAL A 247 29.46 -6.88 -3.61
CA VAL A 247 30.74 -7.44 -3.17
C VAL A 247 30.51 -8.57 -2.16
N PRO A 248 31.36 -9.63 -2.16
CA PRO A 248 31.30 -10.66 -1.12
C PRO A 248 31.43 -10.06 0.28
N THR A 249 30.53 -10.46 1.18
CA THR A 249 30.52 -10.07 2.59
C THR A 249 30.33 -11.31 3.46
N GLN A 250 30.48 -11.14 4.77
CA GLN A 250 30.18 -12.15 5.79
C GLN A 250 28.68 -12.42 5.87
#